data_AF-A0A1W9P8E1-F1
#
_entry.id   AF-A0A1W9P8E1-F1
#
_cell.length_a   1.000
_cell.length_b   1.000
_cell.length_c   1.000
_cell.angle_alpha   90.00
_cell.angle_beta   90.00
_cell.angle_gamma   90.00
#
_symmetry.space_group_name_H-M   'P 1'
#
loop_
_entity.id
_entity.type
_entity.pdbx_description
1 polymer ?
#
loop_
_entity_poly.entity_id
_entity_poly.type
_entity_poly.pdbx_seq_one_letter_code
_entity_poly.pdbx_strand_id
1 'polypeptide(L)' 'MAIKDIESSPSLEKWKGLYESAIGFKEITPWNWMWDSNLFGVQNPRDGEIGYCCVLGRGGEVFGLAVYLGTEAWRVI' A
#
# COMPACT_ATOMS: atom_id res chain seq x y z
N MET A 1 10.40 -0.06 27.37
CA MET A 1 9.56 -0.90 26.50
C MET A 1 8.13 -0.46 26.68
N ALA A 2 7.62 0.36 25.75
CA ALA A 2 6.20 0.69 25.74
C ALA A 2 5.44 -0.50 25.15
N ILE A 3 4.38 -0.92 25.83
CA ILE A 3 3.42 -1.90 25.33
C ILE A 3 2.82 -1.25 24.08
N LYS A 4 3.11 -1.81 22.88
CA LYS A 4 2.38 -1.44 21.66
C LYS A 4 0.92 -1.75 21.95
N ASP A 5 0.07 -0.74 21.85
CA ASP A 5 -1.36 -0.84 22.06
C ASP A 5 -1.91 -2.11 21.39
N ILE A 6 -2.74 -2.86 22.11
CA ILE A 6 -3.58 -3.89 21.49
C ILE A 6 -4.52 -3.12 20.56
N GLU A 7 -4.13 -3.00 19.29
CA GLU A 7 -4.97 -2.37 18.27
C GLU A 7 -6.27 -3.15 18.20
N SER A 8 -7.37 -2.48 18.52
CA SER A 8 -8.70 -3.05 18.32
C SER A 8 -8.91 -3.28 16.83
N SER A 9 -9.46 -4.44 16.48
CA SER A 9 -9.75 -4.78 15.08
C SER A 9 -10.52 -3.64 14.39
N PRO A 10 -10.20 -3.30 13.13
CA PRO A 10 -10.96 -2.28 12.40
C PRO A 10 -12.46 -2.61 12.37
N SER A 11 -13.29 -1.58 12.39
CA SER A 11 -14.75 -1.75 12.23
C SER A 11 -15.09 -2.37 10.87
N LEU A 12 -16.27 -2.98 10.76
CA LEU A 12 -16.75 -3.55 9.50
C LEU A 12 -16.78 -2.51 8.37
N GLU A 13 -17.13 -1.27 8.69
CA GLU A 13 -17.13 -0.15 7.73
C GLU A 13 -15.72 0.17 7.21
N LYS A 14 -14.71 0.17 8.10
CA LYS A 14 -13.31 0.35 7.69
C LYS A 14 -12.84 -0.77 6.78
N TRP A 15 -13.19 -2.01 7.11
CA TRP A 15 -12.91 -3.15 6.24
C TRP A 15 -13.57 -3.01 4.87
N LYS A 16 -14.86 -2.64 4.84
CA LYS A 16 -15.59 -2.41 3.60
C LYS A 16 -14.88 -1.39 2.70
N GLY A 17 -14.48 -0.25 3.26
CA GLY A 17 -13.75 0.79 2.51
C GLY A 17 -12.41 0.31 1.96
N LEU A 18 -11.68 -0.54 2.70
CA LEU A 18 -10.45 -1.17 2.22
C LEU A 18 -10.72 -2.08 1.01
N TYR A 19 -11.73 -2.95 1.10
CA TYR A 19 -12.07 -3.86 0.00
C TYR A 19 -12.59 -3.10 -1.24
N GLU A 20 -13.40 -2.06 -1.06
CA GLU A 20 -13.84 -1.19 -2.17
C GLU A 20 -12.64 -0.55 -2.88
N SER A 21 -11.65 -0.06 -2.11
CA SER A 21 -10.41 0.50 -2.66
C SER A 21 -9.59 -0.55 -3.42
N ALA A 22 -9.48 -1.77 -2.87
CA ALA A 22 -8.78 -2.87 -3.52
C ALA A 22 -9.47 -3.33 -4.82
N ILE A 23 -10.80 -3.31 -4.86
CA ILE A 23 -11.58 -3.59 -6.07
C ILE A 23 -11.31 -2.51 -7.12
N GLY A 24 -11.39 -1.22 -6.76
CA GLY A 24 -11.08 -0.13 -7.68
C GLY A 24 -9.65 -0.21 -8.22
N PHE A 25 -8.68 -0.55 -7.37
CA PHE A 25 -7.30 -0.81 -7.80
C PHE A 25 -7.22 -1.95 -8.83
N LYS A 26 -7.96 -3.05 -8.60
CA LYS A 26 -8.01 -4.17 -9.54
C LYS A 26 -8.65 -3.79 -10.88
N GLU A 27 -9.75 -3.04 -10.86
CA GLU A 27 -10.47 -2.61 -12.06
C GLU A 27 -9.63 -1.67 -12.93
N ILE A 28 -8.82 -0.82 -12.31
CA ILE A 28 -7.86 0.04 -13.02
C ILE A 28 -6.81 -0.81 -13.76
N THR A 29 -6.47 -2.00 -13.27
CA THR A 29 -5.44 -2.89 -13.84
C THR A 29 -4.06 -2.22 -14.04
N PRO A 30 -3.50 -1.55 -13.02
CA PRO A 30 -2.32 -0.69 -13.18
C PRO A 30 -1.06 -1.42 -13.64
N TRP A 31 -0.96 -2.73 -13.41
CA TRP A 31 0.12 -3.59 -13.93
C TRP A 31 0.20 -3.61 -15.47
N ASN A 32 -0.85 -3.19 -16.18
CA ASN A 32 -0.83 -3.02 -17.63
C ASN A 32 0.11 -1.89 -18.09
N TRP A 33 0.48 -0.94 -17.22
CA TRP A 33 1.41 0.15 -17.54
C TRP A 33 2.49 0.44 -16.49
N MET A 34 2.42 -0.14 -15.30
CA MET A 34 3.43 0.03 -14.25
C MET A 34 4.23 -1.25 -14.03
N TRP A 35 5.55 -1.10 -13.89
CA TRP A 35 6.44 -2.12 -13.35
C TRP A 35 6.57 -1.97 -11.83
N ASP A 36 6.96 -3.05 -11.17
CA ASP A 36 7.35 -3.07 -9.76
C ASP A 36 8.57 -2.18 -9.46
N SER A 37 9.38 -1.87 -10.48
CA SER A 37 10.44 -0.86 -10.42
C SER A 37 9.94 0.60 -10.50
N ASN A 38 8.68 0.85 -10.84
CA ASN A 38 8.11 2.19 -10.86
C ASN A 38 7.59 2.57 -9.46
N LEU A 39 8.44 3.29 -8.72
CA LEU A 39 8.12 3.79 -7.38
C LEU A 39 7.35 5.11 -7.43
N PHE A 40 6.36 5.25 -6.55
CA PHE A 40 5.65 6.51 -6.31
C PHE A 40 5.32 6.66 -4.83
N GLY A 41 5.34 7.89 -4.32
CA GLY A 41 5.02 8.20 -2.93
C GLY A 41 3.53 8.51 -2.76
N VAL A 42 2.92 7.97 -1.71
CA VAL A 42 1.60 8.38 -1.22
C VAL A 42 1.75 8.97 0.17
N GLN A 43 1.43 10.25 0.32
CA GLN A 43 1.49 10.93 1.61
C GLN A 43 0.22 10.66 2.41
N ASN A 44 0.38 10.18 3.64
CA ASN A 44 -0.70 10.09 4.61
C ASN A 44 -1.10 11.53 5.04
N PRO A 45 -2.34 11.96 4.79
CA PRO A 45 -2.76 13.33 5.08
C PRO A 45 -2.86 13.63 6.58
N ARG A 46 -2.83 12.62 7.47
CA ARG A 46 -2.97 12.80 8.92
C ARG A 46 -1.68 13.22 9.61
N ASP A 47 -0.55 12.63 9.22
CA ASP A 47 0.75 12.77 9.89
C ASP A 47 1.87 13.19 8.93
N GLY A 48 1.59 13.24 7.62
CA GLY A 48 2.56 13.61 6.59
C GLY A 48 3.56 12.51 6.24
N GLU A 49 3.45 11.31 6.84
CA GLU A 49 4.32 10.17 6.51
C GLU A 49 4.12 9.75 5.05
N ILE A 50 5.21 9.46 4.36
CA ILE A 50 5.17 8.98 2.97
C ILE A 50 5.31 7.46 2.98
N GLY A 51 4.33 6.78 2.39
CA GLY A 51 4.46 5.41 1.96
C GLY A 51 4.99 5.36 0.53
N TYR A 52 6.11 4.68 0.31
CA TYR A 52 6.65 4.43 -1.02
C TYR A 52 6.03 3.16 -1.59
N CYS A 53 5.45 3.25 -2.78
CA CYS A 53 4.62 2.21 -3.35
C CYS A 53 5.19 1.68 -4.66
N CYS A 54 4.96 0.39 -4.93
CA CYS A 54 5.09 -0.18 -6.27
C CYS A 54 3.90 -1.07 -6.62
N VAL A 55 3.62 -1.18 -7.92
CA VAL A 55 2.55 -2.04 -8.46
C VAL A 55 3.16 -3.37 -8.87
N LEU A 56 2.63 -4.45 -8.30
CA LEU A 56 2.94 -5.82 -8.69
C LEU A 56 1.95 -6.30 -9.77
N GLY A 57 2.35 -7.26 -10.59
CA GLY A 57 1.44 -7.98 -11.50
C GLY A 57 1.85 -7.94 -12.96
N ARG A 58 2.80 -7.09 -13.34
CA ARG A 58 3.23 -6.96 -14.74
C ARG A 58 3.91 -8.22 -15.29
N GLY A 59 4.54 -9.01 -14.41
CA GLY A 59 5.08 -10.34 -14.73
C GLY A 59 4.01 -11.45 -14.83
N GLY A 60 2.75 -11.18 -14.50
CA GLY A 60 1.64 -12.13 -14.64
C GLY A 60 1.39 -13.09 -13.47
N GLU A 61 2.18 -13.02 -12.40
CA GLU A 61 2.10 -13.98 -11.28
C GLU A 61 1.40 -13.41 -10.04
N VAL A 62 1.94 -12.33 -9.46
CA VAL A 62 1.46 -11.73 -8.21
C VAL A 62 0.93 -10.32 -8.48
N PHE A 63 -0.35 -10.08 -8.18
CA PHE A 63 -1.00 -8.78 -8.39
C PHE A 63 -1.21 -8.07 -7.05
N GLY A 64 -0.85 -6.80 -6.98
CA GLY A 64 -1.03 -6.03 -5.75
C GLY A 64 -0.33 -4.69 -5.74
N LEU A 65 -0.41 -4.03 -4.59
CA LEU A 65 0.28 -2.79 -4.27
C LEU A 65 1.14 -3.06 -3.03
N ALA A 66 2.45 -2.96 -3.17
CA ALA A 66 3.35 -2.98 -2.02
C ALA A 66 3.53 -1.56 -1.50
N VAL A 67 3.54 -1.38 -0.18
CA VAL A 67 3.75 -0.07 0.47
C VAL A 67 4.85 -0.23 1.51
N TYR A 68 5.88 0.59 1.37
CA TYR A 68 7.02 0.68 2.28
C TYR A 68 6.89 1.97 3.08
N LEU A 69 6.66 1.86 4.39
CA LEU A 69 6.39 3.01 5.24
C LEU A 69 7.69 3.73 5.64
N GLY A 70 7.65 5.05 5.54
CA GLY A 70 8.71 5.94 5.99
C GLY A 70 9.94 5.94 5.07
N THR A 71 10.83 6.89 5.32
CA THR A 71 12.09 6.98 4.58
C THR A 71 13.06 5.88 4.98
N GLU A 72 12.98 5.28 6.16
CA GLU A 72 13.99 4.26 6.51
C GLU A 72 13.93 2.99 5.64
N ALA A 73 12.81 2.77 4.92
CA ALA A 73 12.68 1.68 3.98
C ALA A 73 13.59 1.79 2.73
N TRP A 74 14.13 2.97 2.38
CA TRP A 74 15.02 3.14 1.22
C TRP A 74 16.48 2.74 1.48
N ARG A 75 16.87 2.43 2.73
CA ARG A 75 18.28 2.14 3.07
C ARG A 75 18.75 0.72 2.78
N VAL A 76 17.90 -0.17 2.25
CA VAL A 76 18.21 -1.60 2.10
C VAL A 76 17.96 -2.13 0.67
N ILE A 77 17.90 -1.25 -0.33
CA ILE A 77 17.81 -1.65 -1.75
C ILE A 77 19.00 -1.11 -2.52
#